data_AF-A0A2H3FX24-F1
#
_entry.id   AF-A0A2H3FX24-F1
#
_cell.length_a   1.000
_cell.length_b   1.000
_cell.length_c   1.000
_cell.angle_alpha   90.00
_cell.angle_beta   90.00
_cell.angle_gamma   90.00
#
_symmetry.space_group_name_H-M   'P 1'
#
loop_
_entity.id
_entity.type
_entity.pdbx_description
1 polymer ?
#
loop_
_entity_poly.entity_id
_entity_poly.type
_entity_poly.pdbx_seq_one_letter_code
_entity_poly.pdbx_strand_id
1 'polypeptide(L)'
;MFFNQDSFGLGFAAGLITALAIAGIIALVVMRMSDIYGLGHWKLNITTRPPSMWMNVGYWKTHTGEPIDTLPAAASALLEQVVSAAGLSGDAPGKASPRGSLAILDLGFGCGDQTWQLARTATEQGWRDFRYVGLTLNDAQVQTSRRRIYRELSEAGTAFDAEAFSLFRADAAKPQTWSPQIREAVYSLADEKYTERWLLALDCIYHFSPSRKPVLSHAAKELDANYMAFDLLLNEKASTKDIWRARLIGKMMGCPLKTFLSETEYRDQLVECGYDRNEITIKEITDDVFSGLVKFLDRQDKLLAEYGITMGGFKLAGRLFNWFDKSRVVRAVVVVARTKSKTG
;
A
#
# COMPACT_ATOMS: atom_id res chain seq x y z
N MET A 1 -27.16 59.84 3.18
CA MET A 1 -26.45 58.57 2.95
C MET A 1 -26.34 58.41 1.44
N PHE A 2 -25.30 58.99 0.83
CA PHE A 2 -25.09 58.92 -0.61
C PHE A 2 -24.08 57.80 -0.86
N PHE A 3 -24.53 56.68 -1.42
CA PHE A 3 -23.62 55.69 -1.97
C PHE A 3 -22.90 56.34 -3.16
N ASN A 4 -21.57 56.43 -3.08
CA ASN A 4 -20.74 57.01 -4.11
C ASN A 4 -20.84 56.13 -5.37
N GLN A 5 -21.53 56.58 -6.41
CA GLN A 5 -21.76 55.81 -7.64
C GLN A 5 -20.44 55.38 -8.32
N ASP A 6 -19.37 56.12 -8.09
CA ASP A 6 -18.03 55.86 -8.62
C ASP A 6 -17.42 54.55 -8.08
N SER A 7 -17.70 54.16 -6.83
CA SER A 7 -17.13 52.94 -6.24
C SER A 7 -17.84 51.67 -6.72
N PHE A 8 -19.13 51.76 -7.05
CA PHE A 8 -19.89 50.65 -7.62
C PHE A 8 -19.46 50.37 -9.06
N GLY A 9 -19.31 51.41 -9.88
CA GLY A 9 -18.82 51.28 -11.25
C GLY A 9 -17.42 50.67 -11.34
N LEU A 10 -16.51 51.11 -10.46
CA LEU A 10 -15.15 50.56 -10.38
C LEU A 10 -15.14 49.09 -9.92
N GLY A 11 -15.98 48.75 -8.93
CA GLY A 11 -16.13 47.38 -8.44
C GLY A 11 -16.71 46.43 -9.48
N PHE A 12 -17.71 46.89 -10.23
CA PHE A 12 -18.30 46.12 -11.33
C PHE A 12 -17.30 45.89 -12.47
N ALA A 13 -16.55 46.92 -12.87
CA ALA A 13 -15.51 46.81 -13.89
C ALA A 13 -14.38 45.86 -13.47
N ALA A 14 -13.91 45.95 -12.22
CA ALA A 14 -12.88 45.05 -11.68
C ALA A 14 -13.38 43.60 -11.59
N GLY A 15 -14.63 43.38 -11.20
CA GLY A 15 -15.27 42.07 -11.19
C GLY A 15 -15.37 41.45 -12.59
N LEU A 16 -15.77 42.24 -13.58
CA LEU A 16 -15.88 41.82 -14.98
C LEU A 16 -14.51 41.46 -15.59
N ILE A 17 -13.48 42.29 -15.35
CA ILE A 17 -12.11 42.02 -15.80
C ILE A 17 -11.58 40.72 -15.17
N THR A 18 -11.81 40.53 -13.88
CA THR A 18 -11.38 39.31 -13.17
C THR A 18 -12.10 38.07 -13.71
N ALA A 19 -13.41 38.16 -13.96
CA ALA A 19 -14.18 37.06 -14.54
C ALA A 19 -13.71 36.71 -15.95
N LEU A 20 -13.42 37.72 -16.79
CA LEU A 20 -12.88 37.53 -18.14
C LEU A 20 -11.46 36.96 -18.11
N ALA A 21 -10.62 37.34 -17.14
CA ALA A 21 -9.31 36.77 -16.95
C ALA A 21 -9.38 35.30 -16.52
N ILE A 22 -10.27 34.95 -15.59
CA ILE A 22 -10.51 33.56 -15.17
C ILE A 22 -11.06 32.73 -16.34
N ALA A 23 -12.05 33.25 -17.07
CA ALA A 23 -12.61 32.59 -18.25
C ALA A 23 -11.56 32.41 -19.35
N GLY A 24 -10.70 33.41 -19.57
CA GLY A 24 -9.57 33.33 -20.50
C GLY A 24 -8.54 32.29 -20.09
N ILE A 25 -8.22 32.17 -18.79
CA ILE A 25 -7.34 31.13 -18.26
C ILE A 25 -7.98 29.75 -18.41
N ILE A 26 -9.26 29.59 -18.09
CA ILE A 26 -10.00 28.33 -18.27
C ILE A 26 -10.03 27.95 -19.74
N ALA A 27 -10.35 28.89 -20.64
CA ALA A 27 -10.36 28.65 -22.08
C ALA A 27 -8.95 28.30 -22.59
N LEU A 28 -7.90 28.97 -22.14
CA LEU A 28 -6.51 28.63 -22.49
C LEU A 28 -6.13 27.23 -22.00
N VAL A 29 -6.54 26.85 -20.79
CA VAL A 29 -6.30 25.52 -20.23
C VAL A 29 -7.07 24.46 -21.02
N VAL A 30 -8.35 24.70 -21.32
CA VAL A 30 -9.20 23.80 -22.11
C VAL A 30 -8.67 23.67 -23.55
N MET A 31 -8.25 24.77 -24.18
CA MET A 31 -7.68 24.78 -25.53
C MET A 31 -6.28 24.14 -25.57
N ARG A 32 -5.47 24.24 -24.51
CA ARG A 32 -4.23 23.48 -24.37
C ARG A 32 -4.46 22.00 -24.08
N MET A 33 -5.60 21.64 -23.49
CA MET A 33 -6.02 20.25 -23.31
C MET A 33 -6.55 19.63 -24.61
N SER A 34 -6.96 20.45 -25.58
CA SER A 34 -7.44 20.02 -26.88
C SER A 34 -6.35 20.08 -27.94
N ASP A 35 -5.29 19.28 -27.78
CA ASP A 35 -4.61 18.76 -28.97
C ASP A 35 -5.52 17.67 -29.56
N ILE A 36 -6.54 18.09 -30.33
CA ILE A 36 -7.57 17.20 -30.91
C ILE A 36 -6.93 16.18 -31.86
N TYR A 37 -5.71 16.45 -32.33
CA TYR A 37 -4.89 15.56 -33.17
C TYR A 37 -3.69 14.96 -32.43
N GLY A 38 -3.61 15.13 -31.11
CA GLY A 38 -2.62 14.48 -30.28
C GLY A 38 -2.82 12.96 -30.27
N LEU A 39 -1.82 12.24 -29.74
CA LEU A 39 -1.86 10.77 -29.70
C LEU A 39 -2.91 10.19 -28.75
N GLY A 40 -3.69 11.03 -28.03
CA GLY A 40 -4.64 10.61 -27.00
C GLY A 40 -5.71 9.60 -27.42
N HIS A 41 -5.95 9.42 -28.72
CA HIS A 41 -6.81 8.38 -29.29
C HIS A 41 -6.30 6.95 -29.04
N TRP A 42 -5.04 6.75 -28.63
CA TRP A 42 -4.51 5.45 -28.19
C TRP A 42 -5.41 4.80 -27.11
N LYS A 43 -6.06 5.60 -26.26
CA LYS A 43 -6.96 5.14 -25.20
C LYS A 43 -8.17 4.37 -25.74
N LEU A 44 -8.65 4.73 -26.93
CA LEU A 44 -9.77 4.05 -27.60
C LEU A 44 -9.36 2.68 -28.14
N ASN A 45 -8.06 2.43 -28.28
CA ASN A 45 -7.50 1.17 -28.79
C ASN A 45 -7.10 0.21 -27.65
N ILE A 46 -7.35 0.56 -26.38
CA ILE A 46 -7.20 -0.36 -25.26
C ILE A 46 -8.38 -1.34 -25.29
N THR A 47 -8.15 -2.55 -25.80
CA THR A 47 -9.18 -3.59 -25.93
C THR A 47 -9.32 -4.45 -24.68
N THR A 48 -8.34 -4.41 -23.79
CA THR A 48 -8.33 -5.20 -22.55
C THR A 48 -7.94 -4.34 -21.36
N ARG A 49 -8.59 -4.58 -20.22
CA ARG A 49 -8.16 -4.04 -18.92
C ARG A 49 -6.71 -4.42 -18.60
N PRO A 50 -5.97 -3.59 -17.85
CA PRO A 50 -4.67 -3.98 -17.32
C PRO A 50 -4.78 -5.31 -16.55
N PRO A 51 -3.82 -6.23 -16.72
CA PRO A 51 -3.84 -7.54 -16.05
C PRO A 51 -3.68 -7.40 -14.52
N SER A 52 -3.05 -6.31 -14.07
CA SER A 52 -2.82 -6.00 -12.67
C SER A 52 -2.96 -4.48 -12.44
N MET A 53 -3.36 -4.11 -11.24
CA MET A 53 -3.28 -2.73 -10.73
C MET A 53 -2.54 -2.71 -9.39
N TRP A 54 -1.65 -3.69 -9.18
CA TRP A 54 -0.84 -3.76 -7.98
C TRP A 54 0.18 -2.64 -8.00
N MET A 55 0.17 -1.83 -6.95
CA MET A 55 1.15 -0.79 -6.73
C MET A 55 1.68 -0.91 -5.32
N ASN A 56 2.95 -1.27 -5.22
CA ASN A 56 3.82 -1.09 -4.06
C ASN A 56 5.23 -0.82 -4.61
N VAL A 57 6.21 -0.58 -3.73
CA VAL A 57 7.59 -0.30 -4.17
C VAL A 57 8.31 -1.48 -4.84
N GLY A 58 7.84 -2.71 -4.62
CA GLY A 58 8.35 -3.94 -5.21
C GLY A 58 9.68 -4.44 -4.61
N TYR A 59 9.91 -5.74 -4.73
CA TYR A 59 11.20 -6.40 -4.56
C TYR A 59 11.69 -6.83 -5.94
N TRP A 60 12.79 -6.27 -6.41
CA TRP A 60 13.18 -6.30 -7.82
C TRP A 60 14.17 -7.40 -8.17
N LYS A 61 14.16 -8.48 -7.39
CA LYS A 61 14.93 -9.69 -7.63
C LYS A 61 14.07 -10.94 -7.47
N THR A 62 14.37 -11.97 -8.24
CA THR A 62 13.81 -13.32 -8.03
C THR A 62 14.45 -13.97 -6.80
N HIS A 63 13.93 -15.12 -6.40
CA HIS A 63 14.53 -15.96 -5.36
C HIS A 63 15.96 -16.42 -5.70
N THR A 64 16.33 -16.48 -6.99
CA THR A 64 17.69 -16.77 -7.46
C THR A 64 18.58 -15.53 -7.58
N GLY A 65 18.05 -14.33 -7.29
CA GLY A 65 18.77 -13.06 -7.37
C GLY A 65 18.73 -12.38 -8.73
N GLU A 66 17.98 -12.91 -9.70
CA GLU A 66 17.87 -12.34 -11.04
C GLU A 66 16.98 -11.09 -11.06
N PRO A 67 17.27 -10.06 -11.88
CA PRO A 67 16.44 -8.86 -11.95
C PRO A 67 15.02 -9.14 -12.42
N ILE A 68 14.04 -8.47 -11.81
CA ILE A 68 12.65 -8.44 -12.28
C ILE A 68 12.41 -7.19 -13.13
N ASP A 69 11.63 -7.29 -14.21
CA ASP A 69 11.39 -6.21 -15.16
C ASP A 69 9.96 -5.65 -15.17
N THR A 70 9.00 -6.33 -14.57
CA THR A 70 7.60 -5.88 -14.47
C THR A 70 7.20 -5.52 -13.04
N LEU A 71 6.37 -4.48 -12.90
CA LEU A 71 5.88 -4.04 -11.58
C LEU A 71 5.02 -5.10 -10.87
N PRO A 72 4.08 -5.81 -11.52
CA PRO A 72 3.29 -6.84 -10.83
C PRO A 72 4.15 -7.98 -10.28
N ALA A 73 5.18 -8.41 -11.01
CA ALA A 73 6.10 -9.44 -10.53
C ALA A 73 6.93 -8.94 -9.33
N ALA A 74 7.43 -7.70 -9.38
CA ALA A 74 8.16 -7.11 -8.26
C ALA A 74 7.25 -6.91 -7.04
N ALA A 75 5.98 -6.56 -7.25
CA ALA A 75 4.99 -6.40 -6.19
C ALA A 75 4.64 -7.73 -5.51
N SER A 76 4.51 -8.80 -6.31
CA SER A 76 4.36 -10.18 -5.80
C SER A 76 5.58 -10.62 -5.01
N ALA A 77 6.77 -10.42 -5.56
CA ALA A 77 8.02 -10.78 -4.89
C ALA A 77 8.17 -10.07 -3.53
N LEU A 78 7.70 -8.81 -3.40
CA LEU A 78 7.71 -8.12 -2.11
C LEU A 78 6.76 -8.77 -1.10
N LEU A 79 5.53 -9.11 -1.52
CA LEU A 79 4.61 -9.84 -0.65
C LEU A 79 5.20 -11.20 -0.24
N GLU A 80 5.84 -11.92 -1.16
CA GLU A 80 6.52 -13.19 -0.88
C GLU A 80 7.64 -13.03 0.16
N GLN A 81 8.43 -11.95 0.11
CA GLN A 81 9.42 -11.67 1.16
C GLN A 81 8.78 -11.50 2.54
N VAL A 82 7.65 -10.80 2.62
CA VAL A 82 6.91 -10.59 3.88
C VAL A 82 6.29 -11.89 4.41
N VAL A 83 5.58 -12.63 3.55
CA VAL A 83 4.92 -13.90 3.89
C VAL A 83 5.93 -14.99 4.25
N SER A 84 7.06 -15.05 3.53
CA SER A 84 8.14 -15.98 3.83
C SER A 84 8.81 -15.65 5.16
N ALA A 85 9.07 -14.37 5.45
CA ALA A 85 9.64 -13.96 6.74
C ALA A 85 8.71 -14.30 7.92
N ALA A 86 7.39 -14.29 7.70
CA ALA A 86 6.39 -14.70 8.69
C ALA A 86 6.35 -16.22 8.93
N GLY A 87 7.04 -17.02 8.11
CA GLY A 87 7.00 -18.49 8.16
C GLY A 87 5.73 -19.09 7.53
N LEU A 88 4.98 -18.29 6.77
CA LEU A 88 3.74 -18.71 6.12
C LEU A 88 3.97 -19.39 4.77
N SER A 89 5.19 -19.33 4.22
CA SER A 89 5.65 -20.16 3.12
C SER A 89 6.34 -21.42 3.68
N GLY A 90 5.95 -22.61 3.23
CA GLY A 90 6.55 -23.89 3.60
C GLY A 90 7.62 -24.36 2.61
N ASP A 91 8.21 -25.51 2.89
CA ASP A 91 9.12 -26.20 1.96
C ASP A 91 8.39 -26.66 0.68
N ALA A 92 9.15 -26.90 -0.39
CA ALA A 92 8.68 -27.21 -1.74
C ALA A 92 7.46 -28.17 -1.81
N PRO A 93 6.58 -27.99 -2.82
CA PRO A 93 5.36 -28.78 -2.96
C PRO A 93 5.65 -30.29 -2.95
N GLY A 94 4.91 -31.04 -2.11
CA GLY A 94 5.00 -32.50 -1.98
C GLY A 94 5.47 -33.04 -0.62
N LYS A 95 5.87 -32.17 0.33
CA LYS A 95 6.24 -32.56 1.71
C LYS A 95 5.35 -31.94 2.80
N ALA A 96 4.33 -31.17 2.43
CA ALA A 96 3.53 -30.41 3.38
C ALA A 96 2.56 -31.33 4.16
N SER A 97 2.81 -31.50 5.45
CA SER A 97 1.75 -31.88 6.39
C SER A 97 0.60 -30.86 6.27
N PRO A 98 -0.68 -31.27 6.37
CA PRO A 98 -1.79 -30.34 6.36
C PRO A 98 -1.55 -29.24 7.40
N ARG A 99 -1.51 -27.98 6.98
CA ARG A 99 -1.35 -26.85 7.90
C ARG A 99 -2.68 -26.62 8.61
N GLY A 100 -2.63 -25.83 9.69
CA GLY A 100 -3.83 -25.47 10.44
C GLY A 100 -4.73 -24.53 9.65
N SER A 101 -5.21 -23.50 10.33
CA SER A 101 -6.15 -22.52 9.77
C SER A 101 -5.54 -21.13 9.85
N LEU A 102 -5.70 -20.34 8.79
CA LEU A 102 -5.05 -19.05 8.63
C LEU A 102 -6.08 -17.91 8.58
N ALA A 103 -5.90 -16.90 9.41
CA ALA A 103 -6.68 -15.68 9.42
C ALA A 103 -5.78 -14.45 9.13
N ILE A 104 -6.17 -13.61 8.18
CA ILE A 104 -5.44 -12.39 7.81
C ILE A 104 -6.34 -11.17 7.92
N LEU A 105 -5.90 -10.18 8.68
CA LEU A 105 -6.37 -8.78 8.61
C LEU A 105 -5.40 -8.00 7.72
N ASP A 106 -5.82 -7.65 6.51
CA ASP A 106 -5.01 -6.91 5.55
C ASP A 106 -5.35 -5.42 5.56
N LEU A 107 -4.34 -4.61 5.87
CA LEU A 107 -4.39 -3.17 5.87
C LEU A 107 -3.97 -2.61 4.52
N GLY A 108 -4.89 -1.98 3.82
CA GLY A 108 -4.62 -1.33 2.53
C GLY A 108 -4.51 -2.31 1.37
N PHE A 109 -5.44 -3.26 1.25
CA PHE A 109 -5.40 -4.33 0.23
C PHE A 109 -5.42 -3.90 -1.25
N GLY A 110 -5.56 -2.59 -1.51
CA GLY A 110 -5.51 -2.03 -2.86
C GLY A 110 -6.54 -2.64 -3.81
N CYS A 111 -6.09 -2.95 -5.02
CA CYS A 111 -6.95 -3.43 -6.10
C CYS A 111 -7.22 -4.95 -6.06
N GLY A 112 -6.85 -5.65 -4.99
CA GLY A 112 -7.10 -7.08 -4.79
C GLY A 112 -6.04 -8.02 -5.37
N ASP A 113 -4.95 -7.50 -5.93
CA ASP A 113 -3.81 -8.30 -6.35
C ASP A 113 -3.21 -9.11 -5.18
N GLN A 114 -2.90 -8.44 -4.07
CA GLN A 114 -2.35 -9.10 -2.87
C GLN A 114 -3.37 -10.02 -2.21
N THR A 115 -4.66 -9.66 -2.21
CA THR A 115 -5.74 -10.51 -1.69
C THR A 115 -5.78 -11.85 -2.43
N TRP A 116 -5.70 -11.80 -3.76
CA TRP A 116 -5.71 -13.01 -4.57
C TRP A 116 -4.42 -13.82 -4.42
N GLN A 117 -3.27 -13.15 -4.41
CA GLN A 117 -1.98 -13.82 -4.22
C GLN A 117 -1.93 -14.57 -2.88
N LEU A 118 -2.45 -13.98 -1.79
CA LEU A 118 -2.55 -14.64 -0.49
C LEU A 118 -3.46 -15.87 -0.50
N ALA A 119 -4.61 -15.81 -1.18
CA ALA A 119 -5.51 -16.95 -1.33
C ALA A 119 -4.85 -18.13 -2.07
N ARG A 120 -4.09 -17.81 -3.12
CA ARG A 120 -3.29 -18.78 -3.86
C ARG A 120 -2.21 -19.38 -2.98
N THR A 121 -1.43 -18.55 -2.29
CA THR A 121 -0.43 -19.02 -1.33
C THR A 121 -1.06 -19.90 -0.27
N ALA A 122 -2.23 -19.53 0.28
CA ALA A 122 -2.92 -20.34 1.28
C ALA A 122 -3.29 -21.73 0.73
N THR A 123 -3.76 -21.79 -0.52
CA THR A 123 -4.09 -23.06 -1.21
C THR A 123 -2.84 -23.89 -1.46
N GLU A 124 -1.80 -23.28 -2.06
CA GLU A 124 -0.52 -23.92 -2.41
C GLU A 124 0.22 -24.46 -1.19
N GLN A 125 0.06 -23.79 -0.03
CA GLN A 125 0.66 -24.18 1.25
C GLN A 125 -0.19 -25.16 2.06
N GLY A 126 -1.34 -25.60 1.53
CA GLY A 126 -2.18 -26.63 2.16
C GLY A 126 -2.82 -26.20 3.47
N TRP A 127 -3.19 -24.92 3.61
CA TRP A 127 -4.00 -24.43 4.74
C TRP A 127 -5.41 -25.00 4.63
N ARG A 128 -5.93 -25.57 5.73
CA ARG A 128 -7.25 -26.22 5.75
C ARG A 128 -8.40 -25.24 5.72
N ASP A 129 -8.23 -24.10 6.38
CA ASP A 129 -9.20 -23.02 6.46
C ASP A 129 -8.47 -21.68 6.27
N PHE A 130 -9.15 -20.74 5.63
CA PHE A 130 -8.61 -19.42 5.30
C PHE A 130 -9.68 -18.35 5.48
N ARG A 131 -9.35 -17.33 6.27
CA ARG A 131 -10.21 -16.16 6.48
C ARG A 131 -9.44 -14.90 6.19
N TYR A 132 -10.04 -14.03 5.40
CA TYR A 132 -9.43 -12.78 4.98
C TYR A 132 -10.38 -11.61 5.22
N VAL A 133 -9.91 -10.61 5.98
CA VAL A 133 -10.58 -9.32 6.11
C VAL A 133 -9.66 -8.23 5.59
N GLY A 134 -10.08 -7.52 4.56
CA GLY A 134 -9.33 -6.42 3.97
C GLY A 134 -9.99 -5.07 4.26
N LEU A 135 -9.18 -4.09 4.68
CA LEU A 135 -9.61 -2.70 4.86
C LEU A 135 -8.87 -1.77 3.89
N THR A 136 -9.56 -0.87 3.21
CA THR A 136 -8.95 0.23 2.45
C THR A 136 -9.76 1.52 2.60
N LEU A 137 -9.14 2.68 2.39
CA LEU A 137 -9.84 3.97 2.38
C LEU A 137 -10.60 4.25 1.08
N ASN A 138 -10.27 3.53 0.00
CA ASN A 138 -10.73 3.84 -1.34
C ASN A 138 -11.85 2.89 -1.82
N ASP A 139 -13.04 3.43 -2.08
CA ASP A 139 -14.18 2.63 -2.52
C ASP A 139 -13.95 1.96 -3.88
N ALA A 140 -13.32 2.65 -4.83
CA ALA A 140 -13.03 2.09 -6.15
C ALA A 140 -12.07 0.89 -6.06
N GLN A 141 -11.16 0.88 -5.09
CA GLN A 141 -10.31 -0.26 -4.76
C GLN A 141 -11.13 -1.44 -4.21
N VAL A 142 -12.10 -1.19 -3.31
CA VAL A 142 -13.04 -2.22 -2.82
C VAL A 142 -13.80 -2.85 -3.99
N GLN A 143 -14.41 -2.04 -4.85
CA GLN A 143 -15.20 -2.54 -5.97
C GLN A 143 -14.35 -3.34 -6.97
N THR A 144 -13.13 -2.88 -7.23
CA THR A 144 -12.18 -3.56 -8.10
C THR A 144 -11.74 -4.89 -7.52
N SER A 145 -11.36 -4.92 -6.24
CA SER A 145 -10.91 -6.13 -5.57
C SER A 145 -12.01 -7.18 -5.52
N ARG A 146 -13.25 -6.80 -5.18
CA ARG A 146 -14.41 -7.72 -5.20
C ARG A 146 -14.61 -8.35 -6.58
N ARG A 147 -14.67 -7.55 -7.65
CA ARG A 147 -14.81 -8.06 -9.02
C ARG A 147 -13.68 -9.01 -9.40
N ARG A 148 -12.46 -8.71 -8.95
CA ARG A 148 -11.32 -9.59 -9.19
C ARG A 148 -11.51 -10.91 -8.47
N ILE A 149 -11.70 -10.90 -7.15
CA ILE A 149 -11.82 -12.13 -6.36
C ILE A 149 -12.94 -13.02 -6.89
N TYR A 150 -14.14 -12.49 -7.16
CA TYR A 150 -15.23 -13.30 -7.72
C TYR A 150 -14.85 -13.96 -9.05
N ARG A 151 -14.18 -13.23 -9.93
CA ARG A 151 -13.73 -13.78 -11.21
C ARG A 151 -12.68 -14.87 -10.99
N GLU A 152 -11.64 -14.60 -10.22
CA GLU A 152 -10.55 -15.55 -10.00
C GLU A 152 -11.03 -16.83 -9.30
N LEU A 153 -11.92 -16.72 -8.30
CA LEU A 153 -12.55 -17.88 -7.66
C LEU A 153 -13.36 -18.72 -8.65
N SER A 154 -14.06 -18.08 -9.59
CA SER A 154 -14.83 -18.79 -10.62
C SER A 154 -13.97 -19.49 -11.68
N GLU A 155 -12.77 -18.95 -11.95
CA GLU A 155 -11.85 -19.43 -12.99
C GLU A 155 -10.83 -20.45 -12.46
N ALA A 156 -10.35 -20.30 -11.21
CA ALA A 156 -9.19 -21.00 -10.71
C ALA A 156 -9.49 -22.22 -9.81
N GLY A 157 -10.77 -22.49 -9.48
CA GLY A 157 -11.15 -23.65 -8.68
C GLY A 157 -10.39 -23.76 -7.34
N THR A 158 -10.22 -22.63 -6.63
CA THR A 158 -9.54 -22.62 -5.33
C THR A 158 -10.27 -23.44 -4.29
N ALA A 159 -9.53 -23.86 -3.26
CA ALA A 159 -10.11 -24.58 -2.12
C ALA A 159 -11.06 -23.71 -1.27
N PHE A 160 -10.99 -22.38 -1.40
CA PHE A 160 -11.79 -21.44 -0.61
C PHE A 160 -12.92 -20.83 -1.44
N ASP A 161 -14.04 -20.55 -0.78
CA ASP A 161 -15.20 -19.89 -1.36
C ASP A 161 -15.10 -18.36 -1.25
N ALA A 162 -16.10 -17.66 -1.79
CA ALA A 162 -16.19 -16.21 -1.69
C ALA A 162 -16.47 -15.72 -0.27
N GLU A 163 -17.04 -16.57 0.60
CA GLU A 163 -17.39 -16.22 1.97
C GLU A 163 -16.14 -16.04 2.84
N ALA A 164 -15.03 -16.71 2.49
CA ALA A 164 -13.71 -16.52 3.09
C ALA A 164 -13.22 -15.05 3.05
N PHE A 165 -13.75 -14.21 2.16
CA PHE A 165 -13.26 -12.85 1.90
C PHE A 165 -14.27 -11.79 2.34
N SER A 166 -13.85 -10.92 3.26
CA SER A 166 -14.61 -9.74 3.69
C SER A 166 -13.83 -8.45 3.37
N LEU A 167 -14.28 -7.69 2.39
CA LEU A 167 -13.60 -6.49 1.89
C LEU A 167 -14.40 -5.24 2.20
N PHE A 168 -13.81 -4.29 2.92
CA PHE A 168 -14.48 -3.07 3.38
C PHE A 168 -13.74 -1.78 3.07
N ARG A 169 -14.52 -0.72 2.90
CA ARG A 169 -14.02 0.65 2.98
C ARG A 169 -14.00 1.08 4.45
N ALA A 170 -12.82 1.23 5.03
CA ALA A 170 -12.67 1.63 6.43
C ALA A 170 -11.31 2.31 6.67
N ASP A 171 -11.27 3.21 7.65
CA ASP A 171 -10.01 3.76 8.16
C ASP A 171 -9.39 2.76 9.15
N ALA A 172 -8.42 1.98 8.69
CA ALA A 172 -7.71 1.02 9.51
C ALA A 172 -6.97 1.67 10.68
N ALA A 173 -6.54 2.94 10.57
CA ALA A 173 -5.86 3.63 11.66
C ALA A 173 -6.79 3.97 12.84
N LYS A 174 -8.10 3.81 12.67
CA LYS A 174 -9.14 4.18 13.64
C LYS A 174 -10.15 3.06 13.88
N PRO A 175 -9.77 1.96 14.56
CA PRO A 175 -10.67 0.86 14.88
C PRO A 175 -11.99 1.28 15.55
N GLN A 176 -11.97 2.33 16.37
CA GLN A 176 -13.15 2.90 17.03
C GLN A 176 -14.22 3.45 16.06
N THR A 177 -13.88 3.68 14.79
CA THR A 177 -14.81 4.21 13.77
C THR A 177 -15.44 3.11 12.92
N TRP A 178 -15.07 1.85 13.13
CA TRP A 178 -15.57 0.74 12.36
C TRP A 178 -17.05 0.48 12.66
N SER A 179 -17.84 0.30 11.60
CA SER A 179 -19.25 -0.07 11.72
C SER A 179 -19.40 -1.44 12.42
N PRO A 180 -20.58 -1.77 12.96
CA PRO A 180 -20.83 -3.08 13.56
C PRO A 180 -20.43 -4.25 12.65
N GLN A 181 -20.73 -4.16 11.35
CA GLN A 181 -20.42 -5.20 10.36
C GLN A 181 -18.91 -5.38 10.16
N ILE A 182 -18.15 -4.28 10.12
CA ILE A 182 -16.69 -4.34 10.00
C ILE A 182 -16.09 -4.95 11.28
N ARG A 183 -16.58 -4.51 12.45
CA ARG A 183 -16.14 -5.05 13.74
C ARG A 183 -16.39 -6.55 13.82
N GLU A 184 -17.61 -7.00 13.51
CA GLU A 184 -17.96 -8.42 13.49
C GLU A 184 -17.03 -9.23 12.58
N ALA A 185 -16.80 -8.76 11.34
CA ALA A 185 -15.89 -9.43 10.42
C ALA A 185 -14.45 -9.49 10.95
N VAL A 186 -13.93 -8.40 11.53
CA VAL A 186 -12.58 -8.36 12.11
C VAL A 186 -12.47 -9.26 13.34
N TYR A 187 -13.44 -9.23 14.26
CA TYR A 187 -13.45 -10.08 15.45
C TYR A 187 -13.60 -11.57 15.10
N SER A 188 -14.22 -11.90 13.97
CA SER A 188 -14.26 -13.30 13.49
C SER A 188 -12.87 -13.90 13.25
N LEU A 189 -11.83 -13.08 13.06
CA LEU A 189 -10.44 -13.54 12.93
C LEU A 189 -9.85 -14.05 14.25
N ALA A 190 -10.44 -13.71 15.39
CA ALA A 190 -9.99 -14.14 16.71
C ALA A 190 -10.51 -15.54 17.12
N ASP A 191 -11.31 -16.19 16.26
CA ASP A 191 -11.83 -17.53 16.49
C ASP A 191 -10.69 -18.54 16.72
N GLU A 192 -10.80 -19.33 17.79
CA GLU A 192 -9.82 -20.35 18.22
C GLU A 192 -9.51 -21.38 17.14
N LYS A 193 -10.42 -21.58 16.16
CA LYS A 193 -10.13 -22.46 15.02
C LYS A 193 -8.97 -21.96 14.16
N TYR A 194 -8.68 -20.66 14.14
CA TYR A 194 -7.55 -20.07 13.40
C TYR A 194 -6.28 -20.14 14.24
N THR A 195 -5.43 -21.11 13.90
CA THR A 195 -4.14 -21.38 14.56
C THR A 195 -3.07 -20.35 14.20
N GLU A 196 -3.19 -19.70 13.03
CA GLU A 196 -2.33 -18.59 12.61
C GLU A 196 -3.16 -17.36 12.32
N ARG A 197 -2.81 -16.25 12.96
CA ARG A 197 -3.53 -14.97 12.84
C ARG A 197 -2.54 -13.87 12.58
N TRP A 198 -2.77 -13.10 11.52
CA TRP A 198 -1.80 -12.13 11.03
C TRP A 198 -2.45 -10.81 10.66
N LEU A 199 -1.89 -9.72 11.18
CA LEU A 199 -2.06 -8.38 10.64
C LEU A 199 -1.02 -8.19 9.53
N LEU A 200 -1.47 -7.97 8.31
CA LEU A 200 -0.63 -7.63 7.17
C LEU A 200 -0.69 -6.13 6.89
N ALA A 201 0.46 -5.48 6.75
CA ALA A 201 0.55 -4.14 6.19
C ALA A 201 1.64 -4.07 5.13
N LEU A 202 1.26 -4.25 3.86
CA LEU A 202 2.18 -4.21 2.73
C LEU A 202 2.27 -2.77 2.19
N ASP A 203 3.38 -2.08 2.45
CA ASP A 203 3.69 -0.78 1.84
C ASP A 203 2.63 0.31 2.08
N CYS A 204 2.09 0.37 3.30
CA CYS A 204 0.96 1.27 3.61
C CYS A 204 1.00 1.90 5.00
N ILE A 205 1.55 1.21 6.01
CA ILE A 205 1.31 1.57 7.42
C ILE A 205 1.98 2.89 7.83
N TYR A 206 3.04 3.31 7.12
CA TYR A 206 3.68 4.61 7.33
C TYR A 206 2.80 5.81 6.92
N HIS A 207 1.69 5.58 6.19
CA HIS A 207 0.68 6.60 5.90
C HIS A 207 -0.37 6.78 7.01
N PHE A 208 -0.38 5.93 8.05
CA PHE A 208 -1.46 5.92 9.03
C PHE A 208 -1.46 7.17 9.91
N SER A 209 -2.64 7.79 10.04
CA SER A 209 -2.84 9.04 10.77
C SER A 209 -4.09 8.95 11.67
N PRO A 210 -4.01 9.43 12.93
CA PRO A 210 -2.89 10.12 13.56
C PRO A 210 -1.74 9.20 14.02
N SER A 211 -1.96 7.88 14.02
CA SER A 211 -0.98 6.89 14.48
C SER A 211 -1.32 5.49 13.96
N ARG A 212 -0.31 4.63 13.81
CA ARG A 212 -0.47 3.18 13.59
C ARG A 212 -0.72 2.37 14.87
N LYS A 213 -0.52 2.97 16.06
CA LYS A 213 -0.70 2.27 17.35
C LYS A 213 -2.09 1.66 17.56
N PRO A 214 -3.22 2.35 17.24
CA PRO A 214 -4.54 1.82 17.54
C PRO A 214 -4.80 0.46 16.87
N VAL A 215 -4.48 0.33 15.59
CA VAL A 215 -4.66 -0.94 14.85
C VAL A 215 -3.68 -2.01 15.30
N LEU A 216 -2.42 -1.65 15.55
CA LEU A 216 -1.41 -2.59 16.05
C LEU A 216 -1.80 -3.16 17.41
N SER A 217 -2.27 -2.29 18.33
CA SER A 217 -2.73 -2.70 19.65
C SER A 217 -4.03 -3.49 19.58
N HIS A 218 -4.95 -3.14 18.69
CA HIS A 218 -6.17 -3.89 18.49
C HIS A 218 -5.86 -5.32 17.98
N ALA A 219 -5.01 -5.44 16.96
CA ALA A 219 -4.61 -6.74 16.42
C ALA A 219 -3.94 -7.62 17.47
N ALA A 220 -2.97 -7.09 18.22
CA ALA A 220 -2.25 -7.86 19.23
C ALA A 220 -3.15 -8.25 20.43
N LYS A 221 -3.92 -7.31 20.97
CA LYS A 221 -4.64 -7.51 22.24
C LYS A 221 -6.00 -8.17 22.07
N GLU A 222 -6.72 -7.84 21.00
CA GLU A 222 -8.09 -8.30 20.77
C GLU A 222 -8.16 -9.53 19.86
N LEU A 223 -7.24 -9.65 18.90
CA LEU A 223 -7.24 -10.75 17.93
C LEU A 223 -6.17 -11.81 18.22
N ASP A 224 -5.19 -11.50 19.07
CA ASP A 224 -3.97 -12.29 19.25
C ASP A 224 -3.26 -12.53 17.91
N ALA A 225 -3.25 -11.49 17.07
CA ALA A 225 -2.66 -11.56 15.73
C ALA A 225 -1.20 -11.14 15.77
N ASN A 226 -0.34 -11.97 15.16
CA ASN A 226 1.01 -11.61 14.79
C ASN A 226 1.00 -10.49 13.76
N TYR A 227 2.14 -9.84 13.55
CA TYR A 227 2.28 -8.72 12.60
C TYR A 227 3.34 -9.04 11.56
N MET A 228 2.99 -8.80 10.30
CA MET A 228 3.92 -8.83 9.18
C MET A 228 3.73 -7.60 8.30
N ALA A 229 4.84 -7.00 7.88
CA ALA A 229 4.79 -5.80 7.06
C ALA A 229 6.01 -5.61 6.18
N PHE A 230 5.80 -4.83 5.14
CA PHE A 230 6.86 -4.04 4.53
C PHE A 230 6.72 -2.58 5.00
N ASP A 231 7.83 -1.95 5.38
CA ASP A 231 7.83 -0.58 5.86
C ASP A 231 9.11 0.18 5.49
N LEU A 232 9.07 1.49 5.68
CA LEU A 232 10.16 2.43 5.43
C LEU A 232 10.64 3.04 6.76
N LEU A 233 11.89 2.77 7.13
CA LEU A 233 12.50 3.27 8.37
C LEU A 233 13.58 4.31 8.09
N LEU A 234 13.83 5.19 9.05
CA LEU A 234 15.01 6.04 9.03
C LEU A 234 16.27 5.21 9.27
N ASN A 235 17.32 5.51 8.51
CA ASN A 235 18.66 5.09 8.86
C ASN A 235 19.21 6.01 9.95
N GLU A 236 19.32 5.51 11.18
CA GLU A 236 19.85 6.26 12.32
C GLU A 236 21.30 6.71 12.13
N LYS A 237 22.04 6.08 11.20
CA LYS A 237 23.41 6.47 10.85
C LYS A 237 23.48 7.58 9.79
N ALA A 238 22.35 7.95 9.19
CA ALA A 238 22.32 9.02 8.19
C ALA A 238 22.55 10.40 8.83
N SER A 239 22.95 11.36 8.01
CA SER A 239 23.18 12.71 8.50
C SER A 239 21.87 13.32 9.05
N THR A 240 21.95 14.07 10.15
CA THR A 240 20.79 14.77 10.74
C THR A 240 20.08 15.65 9.70
N LYS A 241 20.86 16.25 8.79
CA LYS A 241 20.34 17.05 7.68
C LYS A 241 19.46 16.23 6.74
N ASP A 242 19.90 15.04 6.35
CA ASP A 242 19.13 14.17 5.46
C ASP A 242 17.90 13.59 6.16
N ILE A 243 18.00 13.26 7.45
CA ILE A 243 16.84 12.86 8.26
C ILE A 243 15.77 13.96 8.29
N TRP A 244 16.17 15.21 8.54
CA TRP A 244 15.23 16.34 8.51
C TRP A 244 14.62 16.56 7.13
N ARG A 245 15.43 16.41 6.06
CA ARG A 245 14.92 16.47 4.68
C ARG A 245 13.92 15.36 4.39
N ALA A 246 14.19 14.12 4.80
CA ALA A 246 13.28 12.99 4.61
C ALA A 246 11.93 13.23 5.29
N ARG A 247 11.93 13.77 6.52
CA ARG A 247 10.71 14.15 7.24
C ARG A 247 9.92 15.24 6.53
N LEU A 248 10.60 16.28 6.02
CA LEU A 248 9.95 17.37 5.29
C LEU A 248 9.34 16.87 3.96
N ILE A 249 10.06 16.02 3.22
CA ILE A 249 9.56 15.42 1.99
C ILE A 249 8.37 14.51 2.28
N GLY A 250 8.44 13.66 3.32
CA GLY A 250 7.32 12.82 3.74
C GLY A 250 6.05 13.66 4.00
N LYS A 251 6.18 14.79 4.71
CA LYS A 251 5.07 15.72 4.93
C LYS A 251 4.51 16.30 3.63
N MET A 252 5.36 16.72 2.70
CA MET A 252 4.92 17.25 1.40
C MET A 252 4.20 16.19 0.55
N MET A 253 4.56 14.92 0.72
CA MET A 253 3.92 13.77 0.06
C MET A 253 2.64 13.30 0.77
N GLY A 254 2.15 14.04 1.78
CA GLY A 254 0.92 13.72 2.51
C GLY A 254 1.10 12.69 3.62
N CYS A 255 2.32 12.29 3.94
CA CYS A 255 2.59 11.42 5.07
C CYS A 255 2.69 12.21 6.40
N PRO A 256 2.33 11.63 7.55
CA PRO A 256 2.60 12.23 8.86
C PRO A 256 4.06 12.69 9.06
N LEU A 257 4.28 13.73 9.88
CA LEU A 257 5.63 14.27 10.18
C LEU A 257 6.60 13.23 10.78
N LYS A 258 6.07 12.22 11.48
CA LYS A 258 6.81 11.11 12.09
C LYS A 258 6.56 9.77 11.36
N THR A 259 6.36 9.83 10.04
CA THR A 259 6.13 8.66 9.18
C THR A 259 7.28 7.65 9.23
N PHE A 260 8.50 8.12 8.99
CA PHE A 260 9.69 7.28 9.05
C PHE A 260 10.21 7.26 10.49
N LEU A 261 10.08 6.10 11.14
CA LEU A 261 10.60 5.86 12.48
C LEU A 261 12.01 5.31 12.40
N SER A 262 12.77 5.53 13.46
CA SER A 262 13.98 4.77 13.73
C SER A 262 13.65 3.30 14.01
N GLU A 263 14.61 2.38 13.88
CA GLU A 263 14.37 0.97 14.20
C GLU A 263 14.01 0.79 15.68
N THR A 264 14.70 1.52 16.56
CA THR A 264 14.42 1.52 18.00
C THR A 264 13.00 2.02 18.29
N GLU A 265 12.61 3.17 17.72
CA GLU A 265 11.26 3.72 17.87
C GLU A 265 10.18 2.75 17.36
N TYR A 266 10.45 2.05 16.25
CA TYR A 266 9.54 1.07 15.68
C TYR A 266 9.34 -0.14 16.60
N ARG A 267 10.44 -0.70 17.11
CA ARG A 267 10.41 -1.83 18.05
C ARG A 267 9.69 -1.46 19.34
N ASP A 268 9.98 -0.29 19.90
CA ASP A 268 9.34 0.20 21.11
C ASP A 268 7.83 0.39 20.90
N GLN A 269 7.43 0.92 19.74
CA GLN A 269 6.03 1.04 19.38
C GLN A 269 5.32 -0.32 19.28
N LEU A 270 5.94 -1.34 18.68
CA LEU A 270 5.38 -2.69 18.63
C LEU A 270 5.24 -3.29 20.03
N VAL A 271 6.26 -3.16 20.88
CA VAL A 271 6.21 -3.66 22.25
C VAL A 271 5.10 -2.99 23.06
N GLU A 272 4.94 -1.67 22.93
CA GLU A 272 3.83 -0.93 23.55
C GLU A 272 2.44 -1.43 23.10
N CYS A 273 2.33 -1.88 21.85
CA CYS A 273 1.09 -2.41 21.29
C CYS A 273 0.79 -3.86 21.74
N GLY A 274 1.76 -4.58 22.32
CA GLY A 274 1.56 -5.93 22.86
C GLY A 274 2.36 -7.04 22.18
N TYR A 275 3.26 -6.71 21.26
CA TYR A 275 4.17 -7.69 20.65
C TYR A 275 5.37 -8.01 21.57
N ASP A 276 5.91 -9.23 21.47
CA ASP A 276 7.08 -9.63 22.24
C ASP A 276 8.36 -9.03 21.64
N ARG A 277 9.14 -8.31 22.45
CA ARG A 277 10.40 -7.70 22.04
C ARG A 277 11.36 -8.70 21.41
N ASN A 278 11.41 -9.92 21.94
CA ASN A 278 12.35 -10.96 21.51
C ASN A 278 11.92 -11.63 20.20
N GLU A 279 10.65 -11.51 19.83
CA GLU A 279 10.07 -12.08 18.61
C GLU A 279 9.86 -11.02 17.51
N ILE A 280 10.50 -9.86 17.63
CA ILE A 280 10.51 -8.82 16.58
C ILE A 280 11.75 -8.99 15.70
N THR A 281 11.54 -9.25 14.42
CA THR A 281 12.57 -9.23 13.39
C THR A 281 12.33 -8.06 12.44
N ILE A 282 13.42 -7.35 12.08
CA ILE A 282 13.42 -6.24 11.13
C ILE A 282 14.57 -6.53 10.17
N LYS A 283 14.23 -7.03 8.98
CA LYS A 283 15.20 -7.40 7.94
C LYS A 283 15.25 -6.29 6.91
N GLU A 284 16.43 -5.74 6.69
CA GLU A 284 16.64 -4.75 5.63
C GLU A 284 16.73 -5.42 4.26
N ILE A 285 16.06 -4.82 3.28
CA ILE A 285 16.03 -5.24 1.87
C ILE A 285 16.24 -4.06 0.90
N THR A 286 16.78 -2.94 1.39
CA THR A 286 16.94 -1.68 0.64
C THR A 286 17.58 -1.85 -0.74
N ASP A 287 18.63 -2.68 -0.84
CA ASP A 287 19.40 -2.89 -2.07
C ASP A 287 18.56 -3.46 -3.23
N ASP A 288 17.47 -4.14 -2.90
CA ASP A 288 16.62 -4.86 -3.84
C ASP A 288 15.31 -4.13 -4.14
N VAL A 289 15.11 -2.93 -3.58
CA VAL A 289 13.85 -2.18 -3.67
C VAL A 289 13.99 -0.94 -4.54
N PHE A 290 14.68 0.10 -4.05
CA PHE A 290 14.59 1.43 -4.66
C PHE A 290 15.21 1.50 -6.07
N SER A 291 16.41 0.95 -6.24
CA SER A 291 17.12 1.01 -7.53
C SER A 291 16.35 0.29 -8.66
N GLY A 292 15.68 -0.81 -8.34
CA GLY A 292 14.84 -1.54 -9.30
C GLY A 292 13.59 -0.75 -9.70
N LEU A 293 12.90 -0.16 -8.71
CA LEU A 293 11.74 0.70 -8.97
C LEU A 293 12.09 1.90 -9.85
N VAL A 294 13.22 2.56 -9.56
CA VAL A 294 13.72 3.69 -10.37
C VAL A 294 13.95 3.26 -11.82
N LYS A 295 14.65 2.14 -12.04
CA LYS A 295 14.88 1.60 -13.39
C LYS A 295 13.58 1.25 -14.11
N PHE A 296 12.58 0.74 -13.41
CA PHE A 296 11.27 0.49 -13.98
C PHE A 296 10.57 1.79 -14.39
N LEU A 297 10.51 2.78 -13.49
CA LEU A 297 9.88 4.08 -13.76
C LEU A 297 10.55 4.80 -14.94
N ASP A 298 11.89 4.75 -15.04
CA ASP A 298 12.63 5.34 -16.14
C ASP A 298 12.33 4.65 -17.48
N ARG A 299 12.15 3.32 -17.48
CA ARG A 299 11.72 2.57 -18.68
C ARG A 299 10.29 2.92 -19.07
N GLN A 300 9.37 3.00 -18.11
CA GLN A 300 7.98 3.38 -18.37
C GLN A 300 7.85 4.82 -18.88
N ASP A 301 8.64 5.77 -18.34
CA ASP A 301 8.66 7.17 -18.83
C ASP A 301 9.09 7.23 -20.29
N LYS A 302 10.10 6.45 -20.70
CA LYS A 302 10.55 6.36 -22.10
C LYS A 302 9.46 5.77 -23.01
N LEU A 303 8.85 4.65 -22.59
CA LEU A 303 7.78 4.00 -23.36
C LEU A 303 6.57 4.91 -23.54
N LEU A 304 6.14 5.61 -22.49
CA LEU A 304 4.98 6.49 -22.55
C LEU A 304 5.26 7.79 -23.32
N ALA A 305 6.51 8.26 -23.30
CA ALA A 305 6.91 9.44 -24.07
C ALA A 305 6.73 9.24 -25.59
N GLU A 306 6.85 8.01 -26.10
CA GLU A 306 6.55 7.68 -27.50
C GLU A 306 5.09 8.00 -27.89
N TYR A 307 4.19 7.97 -26.91
CA TYR A 307 2.77 8.30 -27.07
C TYR A 307 2.43 9.72 -26.61
N GLY A 308 3.43 10.57 -26.34
CA GLY A 308 3.24 11.91 -25.79
C GLY A 308 2.64 11.92 -24.37
N ILE A 309 2.71 10.80 -23.65
CA ILE A 309 2.17 10.65 -22.30
C ILE A 309 3.28 10.88 -21.29
N THR A 310 3.01 11.71 -20.28
CA THR A 310 3.91 11.92 -19.16
C THR A 310 3.56 11.00 -17.99
N MET A 311 4.59 10.47 -17.30
CA MET A 311 4.43 9.77 -16.02
C MET A 311 3.94 10.68 -14.88
N GLY A 312 3.94 12.01 -15.08
CA GLY A 312 3.41 12.97 -14.11
C GLY A 312 4.03 12.82 -12.73
N GLY A 313 3.18 12.65 -11.70
CA GLY A 313 3.62 12.47 -10.32
C GLY A 313 4.56 11.28 -10.09
N PHE A 314 4.47 10.22 -10.91
CA PHE A 314 5.37 9.07 -10.79
C PHE A 314 6.83 9.41 -11.15
N LYS A 315 7.07 10.44 -11.96
CA LYS A 315 8.43 10.94 -12.22
C LYS A 315 9.04 11.60 -11.00
N LEU A 316 8.24 12.31 -10.21
CA LEU A 316 8.67 12.87 -8.93
C LEU A 316 8.95 11.75 -7.92
N ALA A 317 8.07 10.73 -7.87
CA ALA A 317 8.29 9.54 -7.06
C ALA A 317 9.61 8.83 -7.43
N GLY A 318 9.90 8.65 -8.72
CA GLY A 318 11.16 8.06 -9.18
C GLY A 318 12.39 8.85 -8.72
N ARG A 319 12.35 10.19 -8.78
CA ARG A 319 13.45 11.04 -8.25
C ARG A 319 13.60 10.89 -6.74
N LEU A 320 12.50 10.79 -6.01
CA LEU A 320 12.51 10.58 -4.56
C LEU A 320 13.13 9.23 -4.21
N PHE A 321 12.70 8.14 -4.84
CA PHE A 321 13.26 6.80 -4.59
C PHE A 321 14.73 6.70 -5.00
N ASN A 322 15.15 7.36 -6.07
CA ASN A 322 16.57 7.46 -6.44
C ASN A 322 17.39 8.22 -5.40
N TRP A 323 16.81 9.26 -4.78
CA TRP A 323 17.46 9.94 -3.66
C TRP A 323 17.55 9.04 -2.42
N PHE A 324 16.50 8.28 -2.08
CA PHE A 324 16.56 7.30 -0.99
C PHE A 324 17.65 6.25 -1.25
N ASP A 325 17.72 5.70 -2.46
CA ASP A 325 18.74 4.74 -2.87
C ASP A 325 20.16 5.28 -2.71
N LYS A 326 20.41 6.51 -3.16
CA LYS A 326 21.75 7.13 -3.11
C LYS A 326 22.16 7.59 -1.72
N SER A 327 21.22 8.19 -0.98
CA SER A 327 21.51 8.78 0.34
C SER A 327 21.47 7.76 1.47
N ARG A 328 20.77 6.63 1.28
CA ARG A 328 20.52 5.61 2.31
C ARG A 328 19.91 6.18 3.60
N VAL A 329 19.22 7.31 3.50
CA VAL A 329 18.54 7.95 4.63
C VAL A 329 17.29 7.20 5.06
N VAL A 330 16.65 6.50 4.11
CA VAL A 330 15.52 5.61 4.35
C VAL A 330 15.94 4.18 4.01
N ARG A 331 15.53 3.24 4.84
CA ARG A 331 15.74 1.80 4.70
C ARG A 331 14.40 1.17 4.33
N ALA A 332 14.43 0.25 3.36
CA ALA A 332 13.29 -0.59 3.04
C ALA A 332 13.40 -1.88 3.88
N VAL A 333 12.38 -2.21 4.67
CA VAL A 333 12.47 -3.33 5.62
C VAL A 333 11.26 -4.25 5.55
N VAL A 334 11.50 -5.53 5.81
CA VAL A 334 10.47 -6.51 6.18
C VAL A 334 10.45 -6.62 7.69
N VAL A 335 9.27 -6.49 8.29
CA VAL A 335 9.06 -6.58 9.73
C VAL A 335 8.17 -7.77 10.03
N VAL A 336 8.57 -8.57 11.00
CA VAL A 336 7.72 -9.62 11.60
C VAL A 336 7.77 -9.45 13.11
N ALA A 337 6.61 -9.49 13.75
CA ALA A 337 6.49 -9.44 15.20
C ALA A 337 5.43 -10.43 15.68
N ARG A 338 5.72 -11.17 16.75
CA ARG A 338 4.75 -12.11 17.33
C ARG A 338 4.20 -11.60 18.65
N THR A 339 2.97 -11.98 18.98
CA THR A 339 2.45 -11.78 20.33
C THR A 339 3.17 -12.72 21.30
N LYS A 340 3.16 -12.41 22.59
CA LYS A 340 3.68 -13.35 23.60
C LYS A 340 2.81 -14.59 23.59
N SER A 341 3.45 -15.77 23.49
CA SER A 341 2.74 -17.02 23.76
C SER A 341 2.06 -16.89 25.11
N LYS A 342 0.73 -16.98 25.14
CA LYS A 342 0.00 -17.17 26.39
C LYS A 342 0.38 -18.56 26.86
N THR A 343 1.45 -18.66 27.66
CA THR A 343 1.73 -19.89 28.42
C THR A 343 0.45 -20.20 29.19
N GLY A 344 -0.18 -21.31 28.83
CA GLY A 344 -1.41 -21.80 29.46
C GLY A 344 -1.23 -22.12 30.94
#